data_AF-A0A939S9F0-F1
#
_entry.id   AF-A0A939S9F0-F1
#
_cell.length_a   1.000
_cell.length_b   1.000
_cell.length_c   1.000
_cell.angle_alpha   90.00
_cell.angle_beta   90.00
_cell.angle_gamma   90.00
#
_symmetry.space_group_name_H-M   'P 1'
#
loop_
_entity.id
_entity.type
_entity.pdbx_description
1 polymer ?
#
loop_
_entity_poly.entity_id
_entity_poly.type
_entity_poly.pdbx_seq_one_letter_code
_entity_poly.pdbx_strand_id
1 'polypeptide(L)'
;MEFEIPHGAEREYLIIFGVAAVYIGSSPIGEPCIVGATRDLNLTLHAMQRKWLRSEIACAYWVKDRAAAEAIAAEVDSVLPHDQDGRLAVRAEVAAQQIEAVASSWHIPLTNHDAAMARVKSAVRHVQEVIDAANATGELAWFNTAYRAWRLDAKKFGARMSYAEARARLRKVVTKQLITLDLLDCSERLLPDIFPLLGSVGQEPAEKSPTR
;
A
#
# COMPACT_ATOMS: atom_id res chain seq x y z
N MET A 1 15.08 -9.14 -14.99
CA MET A 1 14.63 -7.85 -14.43
C MET A 1 14.14 -8.17 -13.04
N GLU A 2 14.65 -7.50 -12.01
CA GLU A 2 14.34 -7.81 -10.61
C GLU A 2 12.97 -7.21 -10.25
N PHE A 3 12.09 -7.99 -9.63
CA PHE A 3 10.74 -7.54 -9.28
C PHE A 3 10.82 -6.56 -8.11
N GLU A 4 10.38 -5.31 -8.32
CA GLU A 4 10.50 -4.24 -7.33
C GLU A 4 9.29 -4.24 -6.37
N ILE A 5 9.52 -4.44 -5.08
CA ILE A 5 8.44 -4.37 -4.09
C ILE A 5 8.14 -2.90 -3.77
N PRO A 6 6.89 -2.40 -3.93
CA PRO A 6 6.54 -1.02 -3.61
C PRO A 6 6.82 -0.71 -2.14
N HIS A 7 7.47 0.42 -1.87
CA HIS A 7 7.83 0.81 -0.50
C HIS A 7 7.54 2.28 -0.21
N GLY A 8 7.46 2.64 1.08
CA GLY A 8 7.25 4.01 1.53
C GLY A 8 6.05 4.68 0.85
N ALA A 9 6.31 5.80 0.16
CA ALA A 9 5.29 6.63 -0.48
C ALA A 9 4.58 5.92 -1.66
N GLU A 10 5.24 5.02 -2.37
CA GLU A 10 4.66 4.29 -3.50
C GLU A 10 3.59 3.30 -3.02
N ARG A 11 3.94 2.54 -1.97
CA ARG A 11 3.00 1.66 -1.28
C ARG A 11 1.81 2.45 -0.72
N GLU A 12 2.06 3.58 -0.08
CA GLU A 12 0.99 4.45 0.45
C GLU A 12 0.07 4.94 -0.68
N TYR A 13 0.63 5.36 -1.81
CA TYR A 13 -0.13 5.80 -2.97
C TYR A 13 -1.07 4.68 -3.46
N LEU A 14 -0.55 3.47 -3.66
CA LEU A 14 -1.34 2.32 -4.12
C LEU A 14 -2.49 1.99 -3.14
N ILE A 15 -2.22 2.02 -1.83
CA ILE A 15 -3.24 1.79 -0.79
C ILE A 15 -4.33 2.88 -0.82
N ILE A 16 -3.95 4.16 -0.95
CA ILE A 16 -4.90 5.28 -0.99
C ILE A 16 -5.73 5.24 -2.27
N PHE A 17 -5.11 4.90 -3.40
CA PHE A 17 -5.78 4.74 -4.68
C PHE A 17 -6.79 3.58 -4.68
N GLY A 18 -6.63 2.63 -3.76
CA GLY A 18 -7.60 1.56 -3.52
C GLY A 18 -7.44 0.33 -4.42
N VAL A 19 -6.46 0.36 -5.33
CA VAL A 19 -6.07 -0.78 -6.18
C VAL A 19 -5.55 -1.96 -5.37
N ALA A 20 -5.59 -3.13 -5.98
CA ALA A 20 -5.02 -4.35 -5.44
C ALA A 20 -4.22 -5.09 -6.51
N ALA A 21 -3.23 -5.84 -6.06
CA ALA A 21 -2.41 -6.71 -6.90
C ALA A 21 -2.94 -8.15 -6.82
N VAL A 22 -3.13 -8.78 -7.98
CA VAL A 22 -3.08 -10.25 -8.11
C VAL A 22 -1.62 -10.62 -8.24
N TYR A 23 -1.09 -11.43 -7.33
CA TYR A 23 0.33 -11.79 -7.28
C TYR A 23 0.51 -13.29 -7.46
N ILE A 24 1.70 -13.65 -7.97
CA ILE A 24 2.18 -15.02 -8.03
C ILE A 24 3.37 -15.14 -7.08
N GLY A 25 3.20 -15.91 -6.02
CA GLY A 25 4.29 -16.31 -5.13
C GLY A 25 4.90 -17.63 -5.62
N SER A 26 6.21 -17.75 -5.69
CA SER A 26 6.87 -18.99 -6.11
C SER A 26 8.11 -19.31 -5.29
N SER A 27 8.54 -20.57 -5.40
CA SER A 27 9.91 -20.97 -5.05
C SER A 27 10.89 -20.27 -5.99
N PRO A 28 12.17 -20.09 -5.62
CA PRO A 28 13.20 -19.57 -6.53
C PRO A 28 13.40 -20.39 -7.82
N ILE A 29 12.95 -21.65 -7.82
CA ILE A 29 12.97 -22.52 -9.01
C ILE A 29 11.71 -22.39 -9.88
N GLY A 30 10.75 -21.55 -9.49
CA GLY A 30 9.51 -21.24 -10.24
C GLY A 30 8.32 -22.17 -9.97
N GLU A 31 8.52 -23.27 -9.24
CA GLU A 31 7.50 -24.27 -8.90
C GLU A 31 7.76 -24.89 -7.51
N PRO A 32 6.73 -25.24 -6.70
CA PRO A 32 5.31 -24.90 -6.90
C PRO A 32 5.07 -23.38 -6.84
N CYS A 33 3.86 -22.92 -7.14
CA CYS A 33 3.49 -21.51 -7.00
C CYS A 33 2.17 -21.33 -6.25
N ILE A 34 1.87 -20.10 -5.86
CA ILE A 34 0.60 -19.69 -5.27
C ILE A 34 0.12 -18.45 -6.01
N VAL A 35 -1.20 -18.33 -6.20
CA VAL A 35 -1.82 -17.10 -6.69
C VAL A 35 -2.64 -16.51 -5.56
N GLY A 36 -2.57 -15.20 -5.38
CA GLY A 36 -3.33 -14.52 -4.36
C GLY A 36 -3.59 -13.06 -4.69
N ALA A 37 -4.34 -12.39 -3.83
CA ALA A 37 -4.61 -10.97 -3.93
C ALA A 37 -4.07 -10.22 -2.72
N THR A 38 -3.55 -9.00 -2.93
CA THR A 38 -3.08 -8.14 -1.83
C THR A 38 -3.13 -6.66 -2.17
N ARG A 39 -3.20 -5.82 -1.15
CA ARG A 39 -2.96 -4.37 -1.25
C ARG A 39 -1.55 -3.97 -0.82
N ASP A 40 -0.81 -4.88 -0.19
CA ASP A 40 0.54 -4.66 0.32
C ASP A 40 1.40 -5.89 -0.01
N LEU A 41 2.10 -5.81 -1.15
CA LEU A 41 3.00 -6.86 -1.61
C LEU A 41 4.14 -7.12 -0.60
N ASN A 42 4.60 -6.10 0.11
CA ASN A 42 5.68 -6.23 1.08
C ASN A 42 5.23 -7.04 2.30
N LEU A 43 4.05 -6.72 2.85
CA LEU A 43 3.46 -7.48 3.94
C LEU A 43 3.17 -8.93 3.54
N THR A 44 2.66 -9.13 2.32
CA THR A 44 2.42 -10.46 1.75
C THR A 44 3.70 -11.27 1.60
N LEU A 45 4.77 -10.68 1.06
CA LEU A 45 6.06 -11.35 0.90
C LEU A 45 6.62 -11.79 2.25
N HIS A 46 6.62 -10.92 3.26
CA HIS A 46 7.06 -11.29 4.60
C HIS A 46 6.19 -12.37 5.26
N ALA A 47 4.87 -12.34 5.04
CA ALA A 47 3.99 -13.39 5.54
C ALA A 47 4.25 -14.74 4.85
N MET A 48 4.49 -14.71 3.54
CA MET A 48 4.81 -15.89 2.73
C MET A 48 6.15 -16.50 3.17
N GLN A 49 7.20 -15.68 3.32
CA GLN A 49 8.54 -16.12 3.72
C GLN A 49 8.61 -16.74 5.12
N ARG A 50 7.66 -16.40 6.01
CA ARG A 50 7.54 -17.06 7.32
C ARG A 50 7.06 -18.51 7.24
N LYS A 51 6.26 -18.85 6.21
CA LYS A 51 5.71 -20.20 6.02
C LYS A 51 6.51 -21.00 4.98
N TRP A 52 7.01 -20.31 3.96
CA TRP A 52 7.70 -20.87 2.83
C TRP A 52 9.02 -20.13 2.62
N LEU A 53 10.09 -20.70 3.19
CA LEU A 53 11.40 -20.06 3.23
C LEU A 53 11.92 -19.81 1.81
N ARG A 54 12.50 -18.61 1.58
CA ARG A 54 13.03 -18.15 0.29
C ARG A 54 12.00 -18.00 -0.83
N SER A 55 10.71 -18.00 -0.51
CA SER A 55 9.68 -17.63 -1.47
C SER A 55 9.84 -16.18 -1.94
N GLU A 56 9.45 -15.94 -3.18
CA GLU A 56 9.50 -14.64 -3.85
C GLU A 56 8.18 -14.35 -4.56
N ILE A 57 7.94 -13.07 -4.86
CA ILE A 57 6.84 -12.69 -5.75
C ILE A 57 7.42 -12.64 -7.16
N ALA A 58 7.05 -13.62 -7.98
CA ALA A 58 7.53 -13.73 -9.36
C ALA A 58 6.84 -12.73 -10.29
N CYS A 59 5.57 -12.43 -10.03
CA CYS A 59 4.77 -11.55 -10.88
C CYS A 59 3.64 -10.89 -10.08
N ALA A 60 3.19 -9.72 -10.55
CA ALA A 60 1.97 -9.10 -10.08
C ALA A 60 1.26 -8.29 -11.18
N TYR A 61 -0.07 -8.29 -11.11
CA TYR A 61 -0.95 -7.49 -11.96
C TYR A 61 -1.87 -6.64 -11.09
N TRP A 62 -1.95 -5.35 -11.37
CA TRP A 62 -2.78 -4.41 -10.61
C TRP A 62 -4.16 -4.25 -11.24
N VAL A 63 -5.18 -4.30 -10.40
CA VAL A 63 -6.59 -4.10 -10.76
C VAL A 63 -7.23 -3.05 -9.88
N LYS A 64 -8.38 -2.53 -10.33
CA LYS A 64 -9.08 -1.39 -9.73
C LYS A 64 -9.39 -1.53 -8.23
N ASP A 65 -9.69 -2.75 -7.78
CA ASP A 65 -10.11 -2.99 -6.41
C ASP A 65 -9.77 -4.42 -5.96
N ARG A 66 -9.87 -4.63 -4.65
CA ARG A 66 -9.55 -5.90 -4.00
C ARG A 66 -10.51 -7.03 -4.41
N ALA A 67 -11.79 -6.74 -4.60
CA ALA A 67 -12.77 -7.76 -4.91
C ALA A 67 -12.50 -8.39 -6.28
N ALA A 68 -12.14 -7.57 -7.27
CA ALA A 68 -11.70 -8.05 -8.58
C ALA A 68 -10.42 -8.89 -8.48
N ALA A 69 -9.44 -8.46 -7.69
CA ALA A 69 -8.20 -9.21 -7.50
C ALA A 69 -8.44 -10.58 -6.86
N GLU A 70 -9.26 -10.63 -5.81
CA GLU A 70 -9.63 -11.86 -5.11
C GLU A 70 -10.42 -12.81 -6.01
N ALA A 71 -11.36 -12.29 -6.81
CA ALA A 71 -12.13 -13.09 -7.75
C ALA A 71 -11.23 -13.74 -8.81
N ILE A 72 -10.28 -12.98 -9.39
CA ILE A 72 -9.33 -13.53 -10.36
C ILE A 72 -8.45 -14.60 -9.70
N ALA A 73 -7.90 -14.30 -8.52
CA ALA A 73 -7.04 -15.24 -7.81
C ALA A 73 -7.77 -16.54 -7.47
N ALA A 74 -9.02 -16.47 -7.01
CA ALA A 74 -9.83 -17.64 -6.69
C ALA A 74 -10.17 -18.48 -7.93
N GLU A 75 -10.49 -17.84 -9.06
CA GLU A 75 -10.75 -18.55 -10.31
C GLU A 75 -9.50 -19.30 -10.79
N VAL A 76 -8.36 -18.61 -10.83
CA VAL A 76 -7.07 -19.21 -11.23
C VAL A 76 -6.70 -20.36 -10.30
N ASP A 77 -6.87 -20.18 -8.99
CA ASP A 77 -6.63 -21.22 -8.00
C ASP A 77 -7.54 -22.43 -8.23
N SER A 78 -8.81 -22.24 -8.61
CA SER A 78 -9.75 -23.35 -8.81
C SER A 78 -9.54 -24.17 -10.09
N VAL A 79 -8.91 -23.58 -11.12
CA VAL A 79 -8.75 -24.20 -12.44
C VAL A 79 -7.43 -24.96 -12.57
N LEU A 80 -6.38 -24.47 -11.91
CA LEU A 80 -5.04 -25.03 -12.02
C LEU A 80 -4.84 -26.22 -11.06
N PRO A 81 -4.00 -27.20 -11.42
CA PRO A 81 -3.77 -28.37 -10.58
C PRO A 81 -2.99 -28.02 -9.31
N HIS A 82 -3.30 -28.70 -8.20
CA HIS A 82 -2.60 -28.54 -6.92
C HIS A 82 -1.67 -29.70 -6.57
N ASP A 83 -0.66 -29.39 -5.77
CA ASP A 83 0.19 -30.36 -5.08
C ASP A 83 -0.45 -30.87 -3.76
N GLN A 84 0.27 -31.74 -3.05
CA GLN A 84 -0.20 -32.30 -1.77
C GLN A 84 -0.31 -31.27 -0.65
N ASP A 85 0.38 -30.13 -0.77
CA ASP A 85 0.36 -29.04 0.20
C ASP A 85 -0.73 -27.99 -0.14
N GLY A 86 -1.53 -28.22 -1.18
CA GLY A 86 -2.56 -27.30 -1.65
C GLY A 86 -2.01 -26.06 -2.38
N ARG A 87 -0.79 -26.14 -2.92
CA ARG A 87 -0.20 -25.11 -3.79
C ARG A 87 -0.39 -25.48 -5.24
N LEU A 88 -0.26 -24.53 -6.15
CA LEU A 88 -0.35 -24.82 -7.57
C LEU A 88 0.88 -25.60 -8.04
N ALA A 89 0.63 -26.79 -8.60
CA ALA A 89 1.62 -27.68 -9.21
C ALA A 89 1.92 -27.26 -10.65
N VAL A 90 2.08 -25.95 -10.87
CA VAL A 90 2.47 -25.37 -12.16
C VAL A 90 3.53 -24.32 -11.93
N ARG A 91 4.26 -24.00 -13.00
CA ARG A 91 5.21 -22.89 -12.99
C ARG A 91 4.49 -21.54 -12.92
N ALA A 92 5.17 -20.55 -12.35
CA ALA A 92 4.68 -19.18 -12.27
C ALA A 92 4.24 -18.60 -13.63
N GLU A 93 4.90 -18.94 -14.74
CA GLU A 93 4.53 -18.42 -16.07
C GLU A 93 3.18 -18.96 -16.56
N VAL A 94 2.85 -20.20 -16.21
CA VAL A 94 1.54 -20.80 -16.55
C VAL A 94 0.43 -20.14 -15.74
N ALA A 95 0.68 -19.90 -14.45
CA ALA A 95 -0.25 -19.15 -13.61
C ALA A 95 -0.45 -17.70 -14.11
N ALA A 96 0.60 -17.05 -14.61
CA ALA A 96 0.50 -15.72 -15.20
C ALA A 96 -0.39 -15.69 -16.44
N GLN A 97 -0.19 -16.63 -17.37
CA GLN A 97 -1.04 -16.78 -18.55
C GLN A 97 -2.51 -17.02 -18.17
N GLN A 98 -2.76 -17.81 -17.12
CA GLN A 98 -4.12 -18.06 -16.64
C GLN A 98 -4.75 -16.81 -16.02
N ILE A 99 -3.99 -16.01 -15.25
CA ILE A 99 -4.46 -14.71 -14.73
C ILE A 99 -4.89 -13.79 -15.88
N GLU A 100 -4.06 -13.67 -16.92
CA GLU A 100 -4.36 -12.86 -18.10
C GLU A 100 -5.60 -13.36 -18.85
N ALA A 101 -5.73 -14.68 -19.02
CA ALA A 101 -6.89 -15.30 -19.67
C ALA A 101 -8.19 -15.06 -18.89
N VAL A 102 -8.18 -15.26 -17.58
CA VAL A 102 -9.35 -15.00 -16.71
C VAL A 102 -9.75 -13.53 -16.79
N ALA A 103 -8.79 -12.62 -16.60
CA ALA A 103 -9.07 -11.19 -16.63
C ALA A 103 -9.60 -10.74 -17.99
N SER A 104 -9.03 -11.25 -19.09
CA SER A 104 -9.52 -10.98 -20.44
C SER A 104 -10.95 -11.47 -20.64
N SER A 105 -11.28 -12.68 -20.17
CA SER A 105 -12.64 -13.24 -20.31
C SER A 105 -13.69 -12.41 -19.56
N TRP A 106 -13.31 -11.86 -18.39
CA TRP A 106 -14.18 -11.03 -17.56
C TRP A 106 -14.11 -9.53 -17.91
N HIS A 107 -13.34 -9.16 -18.94
CA HIS A 107 -13.13 -7.77 -19.35
C HIS A 107 -12.60 -6.89 -18.20
N ILE A 108 -11.78 -7.46 -17.32
CA ILE A 108 -11.13 -6.74 -16.22
C ILE A 108 -9.77 -6.24 -16.73
N PRO A 109 -9.53 -4.92 -16.73
CA PRO A 109 -8.25 -4.38 -17.15
C PRO A 109 -7.15 -4.72 -16.14
N LEU A 110 -6.11 -5.41 -16.60
CA LEU A 110 -4.88 -5.63 -15.84
C LEU A 110 -3.87 -4.54 -16.16
N THR A 111 -3.18 -4.04 -15.14
CA THR A 111 -1.98 -3.21 -15.32
C THR A 111 -0.77 -3.99 -14.85
N ASN A 112 0.19 -4.23 -15.74
CA ASN A 112 1.45 -4.88 -15.39
C ASN A 112 2.18 -4.11 -14.29
N HIS A 113 2.86 -4.84 -13.41
CA HIS A 113 3.57 -4.29 -12.27
C HIS A 113 4.47 -3.10 -12.63
N ASP A 114 5.35 -3.25 -13.63
CA ASP A 114 6.30 -2.21 -14.03
C ASP A 114 5.59 -0.94 -14.51
N ALA A 115 4.50 -1.09 -15.26
CA ALA A 115 3.70 0.03 -15.73
C ALA A 115 2.98 0.74 -14.58
N ALA A 116 2.47 -0.02 -13.60
CA ALA A 116 1.90 0.55 -12.39
C ALA A 116 2.96 1.32 -11.59
N MET A 117 4.14 0.73 -11.39
CA MET A 117 5.24 1.36 -10.65
C MET A 117 5.75 2.62 -11.32
N ALA A 118 5.88 2.63 -12.65
CA ALA A 118 6.24 3.85 -13.40
C ALA A 118 5.24 5.00 -13.17
N ARG A 119 3.92 4.70 -13.20
CA ARG A 119 2.87 5.69 -12.93
C ARG A 119 2.91 6.17 -11.49
N VAL A 120 3.04 5.26 -10.53
CA VAL A 120 3.09 5.57 -9.10
C VAL A 120 4.31 6.45 -8.79
N LYS A 121 5.49 6.08 -9.29
CA LYS A 121 6.72 6.87 -9.11
C LYS A 121 6.58 8.28 -9.66
N SER A 122 5.98 8.41 -10.84
CA SER A 122 5.72 9.73 -11.44
C SER A 122 4.76 10.57 -10.58
N ALA A 123 3.68 9.97 -10.09
CA ALA A 123 2.70 10.67 -9.25
C ALA A 123 3.29 11.07 -7.88
N VAL A 124 4.03 10.17 -7.22
CA VAL A 124 4.71 10.43 -5.95
C VAL A 124 5.74 11.55 -6.12
N ARG A 125 6.53 11.52 -7.20
CA ARG A 125 7.48 12.59 -7.51
C ARG A 125 6.77 13.93 -7.70
N HIS A 126 5.66 13.96 -8.44
CA HIS A 126 4.90 15.19 -8.66
C HIS A 126 4.37 15.78 -7.35
N VAL A 127 3.81 14.95 -6.47
CA VAL A 127 3.37 15.39 -5.12
C VAL A 127 4.54 15.96 -4.33
N GLN A 128 5.71 15.31 -4.39
CA GLN A 128 6.90 15.78 -3.69
C GLN A 128 7.38 17.14 -4.22
N GLU A 129 7.42 17.32 -5.54
CA GLU A 129 7.78 18.59 -6.19
C GLU A 129 6.86 19.74 -5.76
N VAL A 130 5.54 19.50 -5.69
CA VAL A 130 4.58 20.52 -5.23
C VAL A 130 4.80 20.89 -3.77
N ILE A 131 5.00 19.91 -2.89
CA ILE A 131 5.30 20.16 -1.47
C ILE A 131 6.60 20.96 -1.33
N ASP A 132 7.64 20.62 -2.09
CA ASP A 132 8.92 21.31 -2.00
C ASP A 132 8.84 22.73 -2.59
N ALA A 133 8.08 22.94 -3.66
CA ALA A 133 7.79 24.27 -4.20
C ALA A 133 7.03 25.15 -3.20
N ALA A 134 5.96 24.64 -2.59
CA ALA A 134 5.20 25.35 -1.56
C ALA A 134 6.05 25.66 -0.32
N ASN A 135 7.05 24.84 -0.02
CA ASN A 135 8.00 25.12 1.06
C ASN A 135 9.00 26.21 0.67
N ALA A 136 9.45 26.24 -0.59
CA ALA A 136 10.35 27.26 -1.11
C ALA A 136 9.68 28.65 -1.22
N THR A 137 8.39 28.70 -1.55
CA THR A 137 7.62 29.96 -1.64
C THR A 137 7.11 30.46 -0.29
N GLY A 138 7.26 29.66 0.77
CA GLY A 138 6.79 30.01 2.13
C GLY A 138 5.31 29.70 2.38
N GLU A 139 4.59 29.14 1.40
CA GLU A 139 3.20 28.72 1.55
C GLU A 139 3.03 27.65 2.65
N LEU A 140 4.06 26.84 2.92
CA LEU A 140 4.07 25.87 4.03
C LEU A 140 4.52 26.46 5.39
N ALA A 141 4.60 27.79 5.54
CA ALA A 141 4.93 28.42 6.82
C ALA A 141 3.91 28.05 7.93
N TRP A 142 2.64 27.89 7.56
CA TRP A 142 1.59 27.45 8.47
C TRP A 142 1.89 26.05 9.02
N PHE A 143 2.41 25.13 8.20
CA PHE A 143 2.69 23.75 8.59
C PHE A 143 3.79 23.69 9.65
N ASN A 144 4.85 24.50 9.48
CA ASN A 144 5.92 24.60 10.45
C ASN A 144 5.43 25.21 11.78
N THR A 145 4.53 26.20 11.70
CA THR A 145 3.91 26.83 12.88
C THR A 145 3.02 25.85 13.62
N ALA A 146 2.17 25.11 12.89
CA ALA A 146 1.29 24.10 13.44
C ALA A 146 2.05 22.91 14.06
N TYR A 147 3.13 22.44 13.41
CA TYR A 147 3.99 21.40 13.99
C TYR A 147 4.62 21.85 15.32
N ARG A 148 5.08 23.10 15.40
CA ARG A 148 5.63 23.66 16.64
C ARG A 148 4.57 23.74 17.73
N ALA A 149 3.38 24.25 17.42
CA ALA A 149 2.26 24.33 18.35
C ALA A 149 1.85 22.93 18.87
N TRP A 150 1.60 22.00 17.94
CA TRP A 150 1.25 20.62 18.28
C TRP A 150 2.32 19.95 19.13
N ARG A 151 3.61 20.13 18.81
CA ARG A 151 4.72 19.54 19.60
C ARG A 151 4.79 20.11 21.01
N LEU A 152 4.49 21.39 21.21
CA LEU A 152 4.45 22.00 22.54
C LEU A 152 3.31 21.45 23.38
N ASP A 153 2.14 21.25 22.77
CA ASP A 153 1.00 20.65 23.47
C ASP A 153 1.17 19.15 23.70
N ALA A 154 1.74 18.42 22.74
CA ALA A 154 1.98 16.98 22.83
C ALA A 154 2.89 16.61 24.01
N LYS A 155 3.84 17.49 24.37
CA LYS A 155 4.67 17.33 25.57
C LYS A 155 3.86 17.19 26.86
N LYS A 156 2.71 17.87 26.95
CA LYS A 156 1.83 17.82 28.13
C LYS A 156 1.14 16.46 28.28
N PHE A 157 0.98 15.73 27.17
CA PHE A 157 0.29 14.43 27.10
C PHE A 157 1.24 13.24 26.86
N GLY A 158 2.56 13.46 26.88
CA GLY A 158 3.55 12.43 26.59
C GLY A 158 3.60 11.95 25.13
N ALA A 159 2.83 12.57 24.23
CA ALA A 159 2.82 12.24 22.80
C ALA A 159 4.05 12.82 22.07
N ARG A 160 4.53 12.11 21.04
CA ARG A 160 5.69 12.51 20.23
C ARG A 160 5.42 12.22 18.75
N MET A 161 5.84 13.14 17.89
CA MET A 161 5.88 12.96 16.44
C MET A 161 7.11 13.67 15.90
N SER A 162 7.89 12.96 15.08
CA SER A 162 9.05 13.55 14.40
C SER A 162 8.59 14.49 13.27
N TYR A 163 9.43 15.42 12.87
CA TYR A 163 9.13 16.29 11.72
C TYR A 163 9.01 15.48 10.42
N ALA A 164 9.83 14.42 10.27
CA ALA A 164 9.76 13.50 9.14
C ALA A 164 8.40 12.77 9.09
N GLU A 165 7.88 12.35 10.24
CA GLU A 165 6.55 11.74 10.33
C GLU A 165 5.45 12.76 9.97
N ALA A 166 5.53 13.99 10.47
CA ALA A 166 4.59 15.05 10.12
C ALA A 166 4.59 15.32 8.60
N ARG A 167 5.77 15.36 7.95
CA ARG A 167 5.87 15.49 6.49
C ARG A 167 5.30 14.28 5.75
N ALA A 168 5.51 13.07 6.26
CA ALA A 168 4.92 11.87 5.67
C ALA A 168 3.38 11.92 5.72
N ARG A 169 2.82 12.42 6.83
CA ARG A 169 1.37 12.65 6.97
C ARG A 169 0.87 13.73 6.01
N LEU A 170 1.56 14.86 5.88
CA LEU A 170 1.23 15.89 4.89
C LEU A 170 1.18 15.29 3.48
N ARG A 171 2.24 14.59 3.06
CA ARG A 171 2.27 13.92 1.75
C ARG A 171 1.11 12.95 1.57
N LYS A 172 0.80 12.14 2.57
CA LYS A 172 -0.33 11.20 2.53
C LYS A 172 -1.66 11.92 2.28
N VAL A 173 -1.90 13.04 2.95
CA VAL A 173 -3.13 13.84 2.80
C VAL A 173 -3.21 14.50 1.43
N VAL A 174 -2.11 15.12 0.98
CA VAL A 174 -2.03 15.73 -0.37
C VAL A 174 -2.25 14.68 -1.46
N THR A 175 -1.61 13.51 -1.34
CA THR A 175 -1.83 12.38 -2.26
C THR A 175 -3.30 11.95 -2.27
N LYS A 176 -3.96 11.87 -1.10
CA LYS A 176 -5.38 11.53 -1.02
C LYS A 176 -6.26 12.57 -1.73
N GLN A 177 -5.97 13.86 -1.59
CA GLN A 177 -6.70 14.90 -2.29
C GLN A 177 -6.48 14.86 -3.80
N LEU A 178 -5.24 14.66 -4.26
CA LEU A 178 -4.95 14.48 -5.68
C LEU A 178 -5.77 13.32 -6.25
N ILE A 179 -5.78 12.17 -5.58
CA ILE A 179 -6.49 10.97 -6.06
C ILE A 179 -8.02 11.17 -6.04
N THR A 180 -8.55 11.83 -5.02
CA THR A 180 -10.02 11.89 -4.79
C THR A 180 -10.67 13.07 -5.50
N LEU A 181 -9.96 14.21 -5.57
CA LEU A 181 -10.50 15.51 -5.98
C LEU A 181 -9.77 16.08 -7.21
N ASP A 182 -8.75 15.39 -7.71
CA ASP A 182 -7.83 15.90 -8.76
C ASP A 182 -7.25 17.27 -8.42
N LEU A 183 -6.99 17.48 -7.12
CA LEU A 183 -6.62 18.78 -6.58
C LEU A 183 -5.38 18.66 -5.70
N LEU A 184 -4.37 19.49 -6.01
CA LEU A 184 -3.14 19.62 -5.26
C LEU A 184 -3.24 20.87 -4.39
N ASP A 185 -3.71 20.69 -3.16
CA ASP A 185 -3.81 21.76 -2.17
C ASP A 185 -2.87 21.49 -0.99
N CYS A 186 -2.08 22.51 -0.64
CA CYS A 186 -1.16 22.51 0.50
C CYS A 186 -1.56 23.58 1.53
N SER A 187 -2.85 23.93 1.62
CA SER A 187 -3.38 24.92 2.54
C SER A 187 -3.60 24.40 3.96
N GLU A 188 -3.86 25.33 4.89
CA GLU A 188 -4.17 25.05 6.30
C GLU A 188 -5.39 24.13 6.52
N ARG A 189 -6.22 23.92 5.51
CA ARG A 189 -7.37 23.01 5.59
C ARG A 189 -6.97 21.57 5.92
N LEU A 190 -5.71 21.20 5.66
CA LEU A 190 -5.17 19.86 5.94
C LEU A 190 -4.81 19.62 7.41
N LEU A 191 -4.84 20.65 8.26
CA LEU A 191 -4.41 20.57 9.66
C LEU A 191 -4.99 19.37 10.44
N PRO A 192 -6.31 19.08 10.39
CA PRO A 192 -6.90 18.01 11.20
C PRO A 192 -6.43 16.61 10.79
N ASP A 193 -6.10 16.42 9.51
CA ASP A 193 -5.68 15.12 8.98
C ASP A 193 -4.19 14.83 9.20
N ILE A 194 -3.40 15.89 9.44
CA ILE A 194 -1.95 15.80 9.67
C ILE A 194 -1.65 15.64 11.16
N PHE A 195 -2.31 16.44 12.01
CA PHE A 195 -2.02 16.52 13.43
C PHE A 195 -3.13 15.86 14.24
N PRO A 196 -2.86 14.70 14.87
CA PRO A 196 -3.88 14.02 15.66
C PRO A 196 -4.29 14.84 16.88
N LEU A 197 -5.57 14.77 17.24
CA LEU A 197 -6.08 15.40 18.46
C LEU A 197 -5.38 14.84 19.70
N LEU A 198 -4.86 15.74 20.52
CA LEU A 198 -4.20 15.40 21.77
C LEU A 198 -5.28 15.30 22.87
N GLY A 199 -5.47 14.10 23.43
CA GLY A 199 -6.48 13.86 24.48
C GLY A 199 -7.33 12.59 24.32
N SER A 200 -7.24 11.89 23.19
CA SER A 200 -7.88 10.57 22.98
C SER A 200 -6.94 9.38 23.24
N VAL A 201 -5.67 9.62 23.52
CA VAL A 201 -4.70 8.61 23.94
C VAL A 201 -4.83 8.43 25.47
N GLY A 202 -5.94 7.83 25.90
CA GLY A 202 -6.25 7.72 27.34
C GLY A 202 -7.52 6.96 27.73
N GLN A 203 -8.14 6.18 26.84
CA GLN A 203 -9.16 5.20 27.23
C GLN A 203 -9.04 3.94 26.38
N GLU A 204 -8.00 3.14 26.64
CA GLU A 204 -8.21 1.69 26.58
C GLU A 204 -9.11 1.35 27.78
N PRO A 205 -10.30 0.75 27.59
CA PRO A 205 -11.00 0.16 28.72
C PRO A 205 -10.11 -0.95 29.26
N ALA A 206 -9.67 -0.78 30.51
CA ALA A 206 -9.02 -1.84 31.27
C ALA A 206 -9.92 -3.08 31.20
N GLU A 207 -9.47 -4.07 30.42
CA GLU A 207 -10.05 -5.39 30.35
C GLU A 207 -10.04 -5.93 31.78
N LYS A 208 -11.24 -6.08 32.36
CA LYS A 208 -11.39 -6.67 33.68
C LYS A 208 -10.88 -8.11 33.60
N SER A 209 -9.72 -8.36 34.20
CA SER A 209 -9.25 -9.71 34.49
C SER A 209 -10.34 -10.49 35.22
N PRO A 210 -10.75 -11.68 34.74
CA PRO A 210 -11.68 -12.52 35.48
C PRO A 210 -10.96 -13.14 36.67
N THR A 211 -11.43 -12.81 37.86
CA THR A 211 -11.13 -13.51 39.10
C THR A 211 -11.52 -14.99 38.95
N ARG A 212 -10.56 -15.89 39.20
CA ARG A 212 -10.86 -17.28 39.60
C ARG A 212 -10.87 -17.34 41.12
#